data_AF-A0A352PPA2-F1
#
_entry.id   AF-A0A352PPA2-F1
#
_cell.length_a   1.000
_cell.length_b   1.000
_cell.length_c   1.000
_cell.angle_alpha   90.00
_cell.angle_beta   90.00
_cell.angle_gamma   90.00
#
_symmetry.space_group_name_H-M   'P 1'
#
loop_
_entity.id
_entity.type
_entity.pdbx_description
1 polymer ?
#
loop_
_entity_poly.entity_id
_entity_poly.type
_entity_poly.pdbx_seq_one_letter_code
_entity_poly.pdbx_strand_id
1 'polypeptide(L)' 'FFTTKGVGRGTGLGLAVTYALVKRHGGYLEVASEVGVGTTFSVYLPIPAAEERDPPEDAHRDYL' A
#
# COMPACT_ATOMS: atom_id res chain seq x y z
N PHE A 1 -9.38 17.59 1.83
CA PHE A 1 -9.84 16.60 0.82
C PHE A 1 -10.11 17.32 -0.49
N PHE A 2 -9.93 16.66 -1.64
CA PHE A 2 -9.94 17.32 -2.96
C PHE A 2 -10.44 16.38 -4.06
N THR A 3 -11.18 16.91 -5.03
CA THR A 3 -11.62 16.19 -6.23
C THR A 3 -11.77 17.16 -7.40
N THR A 4 -11.43 16.71 -8.61
CA THR A 4 -11.76 17.43 -9.85
C THR A 4 -13.12 17.02 -10.42
N LYS A 5 -13.78 16.01 -9.84
CA LYS A 5 -15.12 15.57 -10.23
C LYS A 5 -16.17 16.58 -9.75
N GLY A 6 -17.23 16.76 -10.55
CA GLY A 6 -18.34 17.65 -10.21
C GLY A 6 -19.11 17.25 -8.95
N VAL A 7 -20.00 18.15 -8.51
CA VAL A 7 -20.80 17.98 -7.28
C VAL A 7 -21.56 16.65 -7.30
N GLY A 8 -21.50 15.92 -6.18
CA GLY A 8 -22.16 14.62 -6.02
C GLY A 8 -21.48 13.44 -6.73
N ARG A 9 -20.38 13.65 -7.48
CA ARG A 9 -19.68 12.57 -8.23
C ARG A 9 -18.49 11.97 -7.48
N GLY A 10 -18.27 12.40 -6.24
CA GLY A 10 -17.23 11.88 -5.36
C GLY A 10 -16.96 12.82 -4.20
N THR A 11 -16.46 12.28 -3.09
CA THR A 11 -16.16 13.02 -1.86
C THR A 11 -14.75 13.61 -1.84
N GLY A 12 -13.86 13.18 -2.74
CA GLY A 12 -12.46 13.62 -2.75
C GLY A 12 -11.62 13.11 -1.57
N LEU A 13 -12.09 12.05 -0.88
CA LEU A 13 -11.43 11.50 0.31
C LEU A 13 -10.39 10.43 -0.02
N GLY A 14 -10.47 9.76 -1.18
CA GLY A 14 -9.66 8.57 -1.49
C GLY A 14 -8.17 8.76 -1.26
N LEU A 15 -7.55 9.73 -1.95
CA LEU A 15 -6.11 9.97 -1.82
C LEU A 15 -5.70 10.43 -0.42
N ALA A 16 -6.56 11.18 0.29
CA ALA A 16 -6.29 11.58 1.67
C ALA A 16 -6.27 10.38 2.62
N VAL A 17 -7.20 9.42 2.45
CA VAL A 17 -7.22 8.17 3.22
C VAL A 17 -6.02 7.31 2.89
N THR A 18 -5.69 7.15 1.61
CA THR A 18 -4.50 6.38 1.18
C THR A 18 -3.22 6.97 1.77
N TYR A 19 -3.03 8.29 1.69
CA TYR A 19 -1.85 8.95 2.27
C TYR A 19 -1.74 8.70 3.78
N ALA A 20 -2.85 8.84 4.52
CA ALA A 20 -2.87 8.58 5.95
C ALA A 20 -2.55 7.11 6.28
N LEU A 21 -3.07 6.16 5.51
CA LEU A 21 -2.78 4.73 5.68
C LEU A 21 -1.30 4.43 5.45
N VAL A 22 -0.76 4.85 4.31
CA VAL A 22 0.65 4.62 3.97
C VAL A 22 1.56 5.21 5.04
N LYS A 23 1.29 6.44 5.49
CA LYS A 23 2.08 7.08 6.54
C LYS A 23 2.00 6.35 7.89
N ARG A 24 0.82 5.86 8.28
CA ARG A 24 0.62 5.06 9.51
C ARG A 24 1.39 3.74 9.49
N HIS A 25 1.60 3.17 8.31
CA HIS A 25 2.41 1.95 8.14
C HIS A 25 3.91 2.24 7.97
N GLY A 26 4.36 3.46 8.25
CA GLY A 26 5.77 3.85 8.10
C GLY A 26 6.25 3.95 6.65
N GLY A 27 5.32 3.91 5.70
CA GLY A 27 5.61 4.01 4.28
C GLY A 27 5.61 5.43 3.74
N TYR A 28 5.80 5.53 2.42
CA TYR A 28 5.67 6.76 1.65
C TYR A 28 5.08 6.51 0.26
N LEU A 29 4.69 7.59 -0.41
CA LEU A 29 4.03 7.56 -1.70
C LEU A 29 4.74 8.51 -2.66
N GLU A 30 4.94 8.08 -3.90
CA GLU A 30 5.43 8.90 -5.01
C GLU A 30 4.39 8.99 -6.12
N VAL A 31 4.39 10.10 -6.84
CA VAL A 31 3.46 10.33 -7.95
C VAL A 31 4.24 10.78 -9.17
N ALA A 32 4.08 10.05 -10.27
CA ALA A 32 4.54 10.45 -11.59
C ALA A 32 3.32 10.67 -12.49
N SER A 33 3.20 11.84 -13.10
CA SER A 33 2.07 12.15 -13.98
C SER A 33 2.50 12.96 -15.19
N GLU A 34 1.98 12.57 -16.35
CA GLU A 34 2.18 13.28 -17.60
C GLU A 34 0.85 13.39 -18.34
N VAL A 35 0.55 14.61 -18.83
CA VAL A 35 -0.70 14.90 -19.53
C VAL A 35 -0.76 14.11 -20.83
N GLY A 36 -1.88 13.42 -21.07
CA GLY A 36 -2.07 12.59 -22.27
C GLY A 36 -1.39 11.21 -22.21
N VAL A 37 -0.57 10.94 -21.19
CA VAL A 37 0.07 9.63 -20.99
C VAL A 37 -0.57 8.89 -19.81
N GLY A 38 -0.74 9.56 -18.68
CA GLY A 38 -1.39 9.00 -17.50
C GLY A 38 -0.74 9.42 -16.18
N THR A 39 -1.16 8.75 -15.11
CA THR A 39 -0.66 8.99 -13.76
C THR A 39 -0.37 7.66 -13.08
N THR A 40 0.80 7.56 -12.43
CA THR A 40 1.21 6.42 -11.62
C THR A 40 1.43 6.87 -10.18
N PHE A 41 0.85 6.12 -9.23
CA PHE A 41 1.07 6.28 -7.80
C PHE A 41 1.86 5.06 -7.32
N SER A 42 3.08 5.29 -6.83
CA SER A 42 3.95 4.24 -6.27
C SER A 42 3.87 4.28 -4.76
N VAL A 43 3.57 3.15 -4.12
CA VAL A 43 3.47 3.02 -2.66
C VAL A 43 4.61 2.15 -2.16
N TYR A 44 5.35 2.65 -1.18
CA TYR A 44 6.49 1.97 -0.57
C TYR A 44 6.20 1.73 0.90
N LEU A 45 6.37 0.48 1.34
CA LEU A 45 6.15 0.06 2.71
C LEU A 45 7.43 -0.61 3.24
N PRO A 46 7.78 -0.40 4.52
CA PRO A 46 8.90 -1.09 5.13
C PRO A 46 8.61 -2.60 5.20
N ILE A 47 9.60 -3.41 4.84
CA ILE A 47 9.57 -4.84 5.11
C ILE A 47 10.12 -5.02 6.53
N PRO A 48 9.39 -5.68 7.45
CA PRO A 48 9.93 -6.02 8.75
C PRO A 48 11.26 -6.77 8.58
N ALA A 49 12.24 -6.51 9.44
CA ALA A 49 13.41 -7.39 9.52
C ALA A 49 12.88 -8.82 9.72
N ALA A 50 13.37 -9.76 8.91
CA ALA A 50 12.89 -11.14 8.96
C ALA A 50 13.00 -11.63 10.40
N GLU A 51 11.87 -11.78 11.09
CA GLU A 51 11.81 -12.72 12.19
C GLU A 51 12.13 -14.07 11.56
N GLU A 52 13.12 -14.77 12.13
CA GLU A 52 13.40 -16.16 11.77
C GLU A 52 12.05 -16.86 11.71
N ARG A 53 11.63 -17.22 10.49
CA ARG A 53 10.42 -18.02 10.32
C ARG A 53 10.71 -19.30 11.07
N ASP A 54 10.00 -19.51 12.18
CA ASP A 54 9.99 -20.82 12.81
C ASP A 54 9.71 -21.84 11.69
N PRO A 55 10.57 -22.86 11.54
CA PRO A 55 10.33 -23.88 10.54
C PRO A 55 8.92 -24.42 10.75
N PRO A 56 8.16 -24.68 9.67
CA PRO A 56 6.79 -25.18 9.80
C PRO A 56 6.78 -26.39 10.73
N GLU A 57 5.88 -26.37 11.72
CA GLU A 57 5.75 -27.31 12.84
C GLU A 57 5.51 -28.78 12.38
N ASP A 58 5.31 -28.98 11.07
CA ASP A 58 4.84 -30.20 10.44
C ASP A 58 5.97 -31.11 9.93
N ALA A 59 7.24 -30.85 10.26
CA ALA A 59 8.38 -31.67 9.82
C ALA A 59 8.57 -32.98 10.61
N HIS A 60 7.58 -33.43 11.38
CA HIS A 60 7.66 -34.65 12.19
C HIS A 60 6.42 -35.56 12.02
N ARG A 61 6.56 -36.68 11.28
CA ARG A 61 6.44 -38.06 11.82
C ARG A 61 6.23 -39.23 10.84
N ASP A 62 6.34 -39.09 9.52
CA ASP A 62 6.04 -40.23 8.62
C ASP A 62 7.27 -40.91 7.97
N TYR A 63 8.43 -40.92 8.63
CA TYR A 63 9.63 -41.66 8.18
C TYR A 63 10.12 -42.71 9.20
N LEU A 64 9.22 -43.57 9.68
CA LEU A 64 9.52 -44.89 10.26
C LEU A 64 8.45 -45.89 9.79
#